data_AF-A0A0M8T5Z7-F1
#
_entry.id   AF-A0A0M8T5Z7-F1
#
_cell.length_a   1.000
_cell.length_b   1.000
_cell.length_c   1.000
_cell.angle_alpha   90.00
_cell.angle_beta   90.00
_cell.angle_gamma   90.00
#
_symmetry.space_group_name_H-M   'P 1'
#
loop_
_entity.id
_entity.type
_entity.pdbx_description
1 polymer ?
#
loop_
_entity_poly.entity_id
_entity_poly.type
_entity_poly.pdbx_seq_one_letter_code
_entity_poly.pdbx_strand_id
1 'polypeptide(L)'
;MTPVLQCTAVTALPPEEVQRLRASEDGPEEPEPYVLCELGAHDGRDTEHAAYLVPGRTPESPAVWFFWAGGEPERVHRSAYVPWCPAILRQVDTGVVRRCNLFDRHGAAHSWDVADPLGDLVAGRIAFGDSPKGDPCP
;
A
#
# COMPACT_ATOMS: atom_id res chain seq x y z
N MET A 1 -20.22 3.98 16.54
CA MET A 1 -19.03 3.80 15.70
C MET A 1 -18.27 2.60 16.24
N THR A 2 -18.11 1.56 15.44
CA THR A 2 -17.22 0.45 15.78
C THR A 2 -15.79 1.01 15.83
N PRO A 3 -15.00 0.72 16.87
CA PRO A 3 -13.64 1.24 16.96
C PRO A 3 -12.79 0.69 15.81
N VAL A 4 -12.13 1.58 15.07
CA VAL A 4 -11.15 1.21 14.06
C VAL A 4 -9.91 0.67 14.77
N LEU A 5 -9.57 -0.59 14.52
CA LEU A 5 -8.40 -1.27 15.09
C LEU A 5 -7.23 -1.16 14.14
N GLN A 6 -6.09 -0.69 14.63
CA GLN A 6 -4.83 -0.76 13.90
C GLN A 6 -4.48 -2.21 13.64
N CYS A 7 -4.17 -2.54 12.39
CA CYS A 7 -3.86 -3.88 11.96
C CYS A 7 -2.36 -4.10 11.87
N THR A 8 -1.89 -5.09 12.62
CA THR A 8 -0.51 -5.59 12.54
C THR A 8 -0.51 -7.09 12.22
N ALA A 9 -1.54 -7.56 11.50
CA ALA A 9 -1.70 -8.96 11.19
C ALA A 9 -0.59 -9.44 10.25
N VAL A 10 -0.06 -10.62 10.54
CA VAL A 10 0.97 -11.30 9.76
C VAL A 10 0.56 -12.74 9.53
N THR A 11 0.92 -13.28 8.37
CA THR A 11 0.62 -14.67 8.01
C THR A 11 1.75 -15.25 7.19
N ALA A 12 2.06 -16.52 7.43
CA ALA A 12 2.94 -17.28 6.57
C ALA A 12 2.27 -17.51 5.21
N LEU A 13 2.98 -17.25 4.13
CA LEU A 13 2.49 -17.63 2.80
C LEU A 13 2.52 -19.16 2.66
N PRO A 14 1.52 -19.75 2.02
CA PRO A 14 1.58 -21.16 1.64
C PRO A 14 2.84 -21.43 0.79
N PRO A 15 3.54 -22.58 0.97
CA PRO A 15 4.77 -22.87 0.23
C PRO A 15 4.64 -22.79 -1.29
N GLU A 16 3.46 -23.10 -1.83
CA GLU A 16 3.13 -22.99 -3.25
C GLU A 16 3.04 -21.53 -3.74
N GLU A 17 2.60 -20.60 -2.89
CA GLU A 17 2.58 -19.17 -3.19
C GLU A 17 4.01 -18.62 -3.20
N VAL A 18 4.84 -18.99 -2.22
CA VAL A 18 6.27 -18.60 -2.19
C VAL A 18 6.98 -19.09 -3.46
N GLN A 19 6.75 -20.34 -3.88
CA GLN A 19 7.32 -20.88 -5.12
C GLN A 19 6.82 -20.15 -6.36
N ARG A 20 5.52 -19.81 -6.42
CA ARG A 20 4.96 -19.03 -7.53
C ARG A 20 5.60 -17.64 -7.62
N LEU A 21 5.83 -16.98 -6.49
CA LEU A 21 6.48 -15.67 -6.45
C LEU A 21 7.94 -15.74 -6.93
N ARG A 22 8.71 -16.75 -6.48
CA ARG A 22 10.08 -16.99 -6.94
C ARG A 22 10.18 -17.24 -8.44
N ALA A 23 9.15 -17.86 -9.02
CA ALA A 23 9.09 -18.15 -10.45
C ALA A 23 8.54 -17.00 -11.30
N SER A 24 8.01 -15.93 -10.68
CA SER A 24 7.44 -14.78 -11.38
C SER A 24 8.54 -13.83 -11.84
N GLU A 25 8.57 -13.50 -13.13
CA GLU A 25 9.52 -12.51 -13.68
C GLU A 25 9.34 -11.12 -13.05
N ASP A 26 8.10 -10.77 -12.72
CA ASP A 26 7.74 -9.51 -12.07
C ASP A 26 7.73 -9.62 -10.53
N GLY A 27 8.08 -10.78 -9.98
CA GLY A 27 8.10 -11.04 -8.53
C GLY A 27 9.39 -10.55 -7.86
N PRO A 28 9.42 -10.50 -6.52
CA PRO A 28 10.67 -10.26 -5.80
C PRO A 28 11.66 -11.41 -6.03
N GLU A 29 12.96 -11.11 -6.17
CA GLU A 29 14.02 -12.11 -6.38
C GLU A 29 14.08 -13.13 -5.22
N GLU A 30 13.84 -12.66 -4.00
CA GLU A 30 13.75 -13.50 -2.80
C GLU A 30 12.48 -13.13 -2.01
N PRO A 31 11.32 -13.76 -2.30
CA PRO A 31 10.08 -13.49 -1.58
C PRO A 31 10.20 -13.97 -0.14
N GLU A 32 9.80 -13.10 0.79
CA GLU A 32 9.63 -13.46 2.19
C GLU A 32 8.53 -14.54 2.31
N PRO A 33 8.70 -15.52 3.23
CA PRO A 33 7.71 -16.58 3.43
C PRO A 33 6.52 -16.13 4.26
N TYR A 34 6.35 -14.82 4.47
CA TYR A 34 5.25 -14.22 5.21
C TYR A 34 4.85 -12.89 4.59
N VAL A 35 3.65 -12.43 4.92
CA VAL A 35 3.10 -11.14 4.49
C VAL A 35 2.43 -10.40 5.64
N LEU A 36 2.49 -9.08 5.60
CA LEU A 36 1.82 -8.17 6.53
C LEU A 36 0.56 -7.57 5.89
N CYS A 37 -0.44 -7.25 6.69
CA CYS A 37 -1.64 -6.60 6.19
C CYS A 37 -1.36 -5.15 5.76
N GLU A 38 -1.62 -4.85 4.49
CA GLU A 38 -1.43 -3.52 3.88
C GLU A 38 -2.64 -2.59 4.08
N LEU A 39 -3.75 -3.10 4.63
CA LEU A 39 -4.95 -2.28 4.87
C LEU A 39 -4.82 -1.36 6.09
N GLY A 40 -3.84 -1.61 6.98
CA GLY A 40 -3.48 -0.75 8.11
C GLY A 40 -4.50 -0.64 9.24
N ALA A 41 -5.80 -0.66 8.95
CA ALA A 41 -6.85 -0.62 9.96
C ALA A 41 -8.13 -1.34 9.52
N HIS A 42 -8.85 -1.87 10.51
CA HIS A 42 -10.07 -2.65 10.31
C HIS A 42 -11.20 -2.21 11.26
N ASP A 43 -12.44 -2.47 10.88
CA ASP A 43 -13.63 -2.25 11.70
C ASP A 43 -13.98 -3.45 12.62
N GLY A 44 -13.21 -4.55 12.57
CA GLY A 44 -13.43 -5.75 13.39
C GLY A 44 -12.26 -6.74 13.39
N ARG A 45 -12.40 -7.85 14.13
CA ARG A 45 -11.38 -8.93 14.20
C ARG A 45 -11.51 -9.98 13.10
N ASP A 46 -12.70 -10.15 12.54
CA ASP A 46 -12.99 -11.16 11.50
C ASP A 46 -12.94 -10.56 10.09
N THR A 47 -12.33 -9.40 9.94
CA THR A 47 -12.15 -8.73 8.65
C THR A 47 -11.13 -9.44 7.80
N GLU A 48 -11.39 -9.48 6.50
CA GLU A 48 -10.40 -9.91 5.53
C GLU A 48 -9.21 -8.96 5.51
N HIS A 49 -8.03 -9.55 5.57
CA HIS A 49 -6.75 -8.88 5.42
C HIS A 49 -6.25 -9.04 3.99
N ALA A 50 -5.38 -8.13 3.56
CA ALA A 50 -4.83 -8.15 2.21
C ALA A 50 -3.37 -7.69 2.20
N ALA A 51 -2.56 -8.35 1.36
CA ALA A 51 -1.17 -8.02 1.12
C ALA A 51 -0.89 -7.98 -0.37
N TYR A 52 -0.16 -6.97 -0.82
CA TYR A 52 0.31 -6.87 -2.18
C TYR A 52 1.45 -7.86 -2.42
N LEU A 53 1.41 -8.61 -3.53
CA LEU A 53 2.44 -9.58 -3.86
C LEU A 53 3.27 -9.18 -5.08
N VAL A 54 2.61 -8.88 -6.20
CA VAL A 54 3.26 -8.70 -7.52
C VAL A 54 2.54 -7.58 -8.27
N PRO A 55 3.27 -6.69 -8.97
CA PRO A 55 2.65 -5.67 -9.81
C PRO A 55 1.88 -6.30 -10.98
N GLY A 56 0.98 -5.52 -11.57
CA GLY A 56 0.49 -5.83 -12.91
C GLY A 56 1.58 -5.57 -13.96
N ARG A 57 1.48 -6.24 -15.12
CA ARG A 57 2.44 -6.06 -16.24
C ARG A 57 2.54 -4.63 -16.75
N THR A 58 1.48 -3.84 -16.54
CA THR A 58 1.45 -2.39 -16.81
C THR A 58 0.91 -1.67 -15.56
N PRO A 59 1.12 -0.34 -15.44
CA PRO A 59 0.61 0.44 -14.30
C PRO A 59 -0.91 0.35 -14.11
N GLU A 60 -1.67 0.02 -15.15
CA GLU A 60 -3.13 -0.13 -15.13
C GLU A 60 -3.57 -1.59 -15.01
N SER A 61 -2.66 -2.54 -15.24
CA SER A 61 -2.98 -3.97 -15.18
C SER A 61 -3.24 -4.40 -13.75
N PRO A 62 -4.18 -5.34 -13.50
CA PRO A 62 -4.41 -5.92 -12.19
C PRO A 62 -3.12 -6.44 -11.54
N ALA A 63 -2.94 -6.13 -10.26
CA ALA A 63 -1.86 -6.67 -9.43
C ALA A 63 -2.29 -7.96 -8.74
N VAL A 64 -1.32 -8.78 -8.33
CA VAL A 64 -1.59 -9.96 -7.51
C VAL A 64 -1.63 -9.55 -6.05
N TRP A 65 -2.74 -9.89 -5.39
CA TRP A 65 -2.96 -9.67 -3.98
C TRP A 65 -3.23 -11.00 -3.28
N PHE A 66 -2.71 -11.12 -2.06
CA PHE A 66 -2.99 -12.21 -1.14
C PHE A 66 -4.04 -11.76 -0.12
N PHE A 67 -5.12 -12.51 0.02
CA PHE A 67 -6.20 -12.24 0.95
C PHE A 67 -6.28 -13.37 1.97
N TRP A 68 -6.51 -13.03 3.23
CA TRP A 68 -6.76 -14.03 4.27
C TRP A 68 -7.73 -13.53 5.34
N ALA A 69 -8.43 -14.47 5.96
CA ALA A 69 -9.30 -14.21 7.09
C ALA A 69 -9.21 -15.35 8.11
N GLY A 70 -9.51 -15.02 9.37
CA GLY A 70 -9.42 -15.95 10.49
C GLY A 70 -7.99 -16.21 10.99
N GLY A 71 -7.92 -16.94 12.10
CA GLY A 71 -6.65 -17.36 12.73
C GLY A 71 -6.27 -18.78 12.35
N GLU A 72 -5.01 -19.14 12.59
CA GLU A 72 -4.57 -20.54 12.51
C GLU A 72 -5.29 -21.39 13.57
N PRO A 73 -5.73 -22.63 13.25
CA PRO A 73 -5.51 -23.37 12.00
C PRO A 73 -6.63 -23.23 10.94
N GLU A 74 -7.66 -22.43 11.20
CA GLU A 74 -8.88 -22.32 10.38
C GLU A 74 -8.78 -21.23 9.31
N ARG A 75 -7.56 -20.73 9.05
CA ARG A 75 -7.32 -19.64 8.13
C ARG A 75 -7.75 -20.02 6.71
N VAL A 76 -8.61 -19.18 6.15
CA VAL A 76 -8.92 -19.20 4.72
C VAL A 76 -8.06 -18.17 4.01
N HIS A 77 -7.55 -18.50 2.82
CA HIS A 77 -6.73 -17.60 2.04
C HIS A 77 -6.96 -17.77 0.53
N ARG A 78 -6.60 -16.74 -0.24
CA ARG A 78 -6.54 -16.80 -1.71
C ARG A 78 -5.53 -15.79 -2.26
N SER A 79 -4.96 -16.09 -3.41
CA SER A 79 -4.27 -15.11 -4.26
C SER A 79 -5.13 -14.80 -5.47
N ALA A 80 -5.24 -13.52 -5.86
CA ALA A 80 -6.02 -13.11 -7.02
C ALA A 80 -5.41 -11.90 -7.72
N TYR A 81 -5.62 -11.84 -9.04
CA TYR A 81 -5.39 -10.62 -9.82
C TYR A 81 -6.56 -9.66 -9.59
N VAL A 82 -6.27 -8.50 -8.98
CA VAL A 82 -7.30 -7.50 -8.64
C VAL A 82 -6.90 -6.15 -9.23
N PRO A 83 -7.84 -5.41 -9.87
CA PRO A 83 -7.59 -4.07 -10.35
C PRO A 83 -7.09 -3.15 -9.24
N TRP A 84 -6.29 -2.15 -9.61
CA TRP A 84 -5.95 -1.04 -8.71
C TRP A 84 -7.18 -0.21 -8.38
N CYS A 85 -7.17 0.42 -7.21
CA CYS A 85 -8.19 1.37 -6.81
C CYS A 85 -8.24 2.54 -7.80
N PRO A 86 -9.43 2.88 -8.35
CA PRO A 86 -9.57 3.93 -9.36
C PRO A 86 -9.47 5.34 -8.77
N ALA A 87 -9.32 5.49 -7.45
CA ALA A 87 -9.26 6.77 -6.79
C ALA A 87 -7.98 7.54 -7.16
N ILE A 88 -8.16 8.80 -7.52
CA ILE A 88 -7.08 9.72 -7.91
C ILE A 88 -7.26 11.03 -7.15
N LEU A 89 -6.21 11.47 -6.46
CA LEU A 89 -6.12 12.83 -5.91
C LEU A 89 -5.37 13.72 -6.89
N ARG A 90 -5.98 14.83 -7.29
CA ARG A 90 -5.34 15.89 -8.08
C ARG A 90 -5.21 17.14 -7.23
N GLN A 91 -3.98 17.57 -6.98
CA GLN A 91 -3.70 18.84 -6.33
C GLN A 91 -3.68 19.95 -7.39
N VAL A 92 -4.63 20.88 -7.30
CA VAL A 92 -4.85 21.91 -8.33
C VAL A 92 -3.73 22.94 -8.36
N ASP A 93 -3.19 23.28 -7.19
CA ASP A 93 -2.13 24.26 -6.98
C ASP A 93 -0.77 23.82 -7.54
N THR A 94 -0.42 22.56 -7.31
CA THR A 94 0.89 21.97 -7.68
C THR A 94 0.82 21.15 -8.96
N GLY A 95 -0.38 20.81 -9.45
CA GLY A 95 -0.58 19.90 -10.57
C GLY A 95 -0.26 18.43 -10.25
N VAL A 96 0.10 18.10 -9.00
CA VAL A 96 0.48 16.75 -8.60
C VAL A 96 -0.73 15.82 -8.66
N VAL A 97 -0.53 14.64 -9.24
CA VAL A 97 -1.53 13.59 -9.34
C VAL A 97 -1.04 12.37 -8.56
N ARG A 98 -1.81 11.96 -7.54
CA ARG A 98 -1.55 10.74 -6.76
C ARG A 98 -2.64 9.73 -7.04
N ARG A 99 -2.25 8.47 -7.22
CA ARG A 99 -3.16 7.32 -7.32
C ARG A 99 -3.11 6.53 -6.02
N CYS A 100 -4.20 5.87 -5.67
CA CYS A 100 -4.18 4.95 -4.54
C CYS A 100 -3.42 3.68 -4.94
N ASN A 101 -2.54 3.21 -4.06
CA ASN A 101 -1.70 2.03 -4.30
C ASN A 101 -2.30 0.73 -3.75
N LEU A 102 -3.61 0.72 -3.47
CA LEU A 102 -4.34 -0.44 -2.98
C LEU A 102 -5.26 -0.99 -4.07
N PHE A 103 -5.77 -2.21 -3.87
CA PHE A 103 -6.72 -2.86 -4.77
C PHE A 103 -8.11 -2.20 -4.77
N ASP A 104 -8.89 -2.39 -5.83
CA ASP A 104 -10.26 -1.87 -5.93
C ASP A 104 -11.14 -2.35 -4.76
N ARG A 105 -11.93 -1.42 -4.20
CA ARG A 105 -12.81 -1.64 -3.03
C ARG A 105 -12.09 -2.04 -1.74
N HIS A 106 -10.85 -1.61 -1.55
CA HIS A 106 -10.19 -1.72 -0.24
C HIS A 106 -10.98 -0.99 0.85
N GLY A 107 -10.95 -1.52 2.08
CA GLY A 107 -11.57 -0.88 3.25
C GLY A 107 -10.71 0.18 3.93
N ALA A 108 -9.42 0.28 3.56
CA ALA A 108 -8.48 1.24 4.13
C ALA A 108 -8.77 2.69 3.67
N ALA A 109 -8.33 3.66 4.47
CA ALA A 109 -8.26 5.04 4.03
C ALA A 109 -7.23 5.18 2.89
N HIS A 110 -7.40 6.17 2.00
CA HIS A 110 -6.43 6.37 0.94
C HIS A 110 -5.14 6.96 1.50
N SER A 111 -4.03 6.80 0.78
CA SER A 111 -2.72 7.28 1.23
C SER A 111 -2.65 8.78 1.50
N TRP A 112 -3.51 9.60 0.88
CA TRP A 112 -3.61 11.03 1.13
C TRP A 112 -4.52 11.41 2.31
N ASP A 113 -5.32 10.47 2.82
CA ASP A 113 -6.13 10.67 4.03
C ASP A 113 -5.29 10.43 5.30
N VAL A 114 -4.10 9.84 5.15
CA VAL A 114 -3.15 9.64 6.24
C VAL A 114 -2.45 10.97 6.53
N ALA A 115 -2.66 11.48 7.75
CA ALA A 115 -1.89 12.61 8.23
C ALA A 115 -0.42 12.19 8.38
N ASP A 116 0.48 12.87 7.67
CA ASP A 116 1.93 12.76 7.82
C ASP A 116 2.50 14.09 8.33
N PRO A 117 2.44 14.34 9.66
CA PRO A 117 2.93 15.58 10.23
C PRO A 117 4.42 15.81 9.95
N LEU A 118 5.20 14.74 9.78
CA LEU A 118 6.62 14.86 9.46
C LEU A 118 6.78 15.32 8.00
N GLY A 119 6.05 14.71 7.07
CA GLY A 119 5.98 15.13 5.68
C GLY A 119 5.56 16.59 5.54
N ASP A 120 4.55 17.03 6.28
CA ASP A 120 4.08 18.42 6.30
C ASP A 120 5.18 19.39 6.76
N LEU A 121 5.93 19.04 7.82
CA LEU A 121 7.04 19.86 8.32
C LEU A 121 8.20 19.94 7.31
N VAL A 122 8.54 18.83 6.65
CA VAL A 122 9.60 18.79 5.63
C VAL A 122 9.20 19.60 4.40
N ALA A 123 7.97 19.44 3.91
CA ALA A 123 7.44 20.19 2.77
C ALA A 123 7.39 21.69 3.07
N GLY A 124 6.95 22.07 4.28
CA GLY A 124 6.98 23.47 4.74
C GLY A 124 8.40 24.05 4.71
N ARG A 125 9.40 23.32 5.20
CA ARG A 125 10.79 23.78 5.18
C ARG A 125 11.31 24.02 3.76
N ILE A 126 10.99 23.14 2.82
CA ILE A 126 11.39 23.27 1.40
C ILE A 126 10.69 24.47 0.74
N ALA A 127 9.40 24.70 1.04
CA ALA A 127 8.66 25.84 0.51
C ALA A 127 9.14 27.20 1.09
N PHE A 128 9.60 27.21 2.35
CA PHE A 128 10.03 28.43 3.06
C PHE A 128 11.55 28.69 3.05
N GLY A 129 12.37 27.81 2.46
CA GLY A 129 13.82 27.93 2.53
C GLY A 129 14.56 27.26 1.38
N ASP A 130 14.67 27.98 0.25
CA ASP A 130 15.93 28.20 -0.50
C ASP A 130 15.67 29.21 -1.63
N SER A 131 15.58 30.48 -1.26
CA SER A 131 15.97 31.54 -2.18
C SER A 131 17.48 31.74 -2.02
N PRO A 132 18.32 31.42 -3.02
CA PRO A 132 19.71 31.82 -2.97
C PRO A 132 19.71 33.35 -2.96
N LYS A 133 20.14 33.95 -1.85
CA LYS A 133 20.58 35.34 -1.86
C LYS A 133 21.72 35.40 -2.87
N GLY A 134 21.44 35.91 -4.05
CA GLY A 134 22.45 36.24 -5.03
C GLY A 134 23.33 37.32 -4.42
N ASP A 135 24.50 36.94 -3.94
CA ASP A 135 25.57 37.89 -3.69
C ASP A 135 26.04 38.45 -5.04
N PRO A 136 26.20 39.77 -5.21
CA PRO A 136 26.73 40.32 -6.45
C PRO A 136 28.17 39.87 -6.64
N CYS A 137 28.47 39.34 -7.83
CA CYS A 137 29.83 38.98 -8.24
C CYS A 137 30.77 40.20 -8.18
N PRO A 138 31.95 40.12 -7.54
CA PRO A 138 33.03 41.10 -7.70
C PRO A 138 33.69 41.02 -9.08
#